data_AF-A0A2T2U4G9-F1
#
_entry.id   AF-A0A2T2U4G9-F1
#
_cell.length_a   1.000
_cell.length_b   1.000
_cell.length_c   1.000
_cell.angle_alpha   90.00
_cell.angle_beta   90.00
_cell.angle_gamma   90.00
#
_symmetry.space_group_name_H-M   'P 1'
#
loop_
_entity.id
_entity.type
_entity.pdbx_description
1 polymer ?
#
loop_
_entity_poly.entity_id
_entity_poly.type
_entity_poly.pdbx_seq_one_letter_code
_entity_poly.pdbx_strand_id
1 'polypeptide(L)'
;GTLMFITDHLNLAFDNPLAGTPESTRARGSEPYDADWRRNAEEEARAEGVPVRGGTYAWTRGPSYETKAEIRAFRQLGADAVGMSTVPEVLQARSLGMSVLGLSTITNPAAGLSAGPLSHEEVLETGERVRDDLKRLVRGIVRET
;
A
#
# COMPACT_ATOMS: atom_id res chain seq x y z
N GLY A 1 -9.06 -0.88 -10.56
CA GLY A 1 -8.87 0.54 -10.20
C GLY A 1 -9.61 0.86 -8.94
N THR A 2 -9.30 0.17 -7.84
CA THR A 2 -9.87 0.46 -6.52
C THR A 2 -8.77 1.10 -5.69
N LEU A 3 -9.08 2.17 -4.97
CA LEU A 3 -8.13 2.76 -4.03
C LEU A 3 -8.18 1.99 -2.70
N MET A 4 -7.02 1.74 -2.11
CA MET A 4 -6.89 0.99 -0.86
C MET A 4 -5.96 1.72 0.11
N PHE A 5 -6.48 2.14 1.27
CA PHE A 5 -5.64 2.54 2.38
C PHE A 5 -4.92 1.32 2.95
N ILE A 6 -3.61 1.47 3.14
CA ILE A 6 -2.78 0.43 3.72
C ILE A 6 -2.96 0.49 5.23
N THR A 7 -3.58 -0.54 5.80
CA THR A 7 -3.84 -0.63 7.24
C THR A 7 -2.69 -1.32 7.96
N ASP A 8 -2.01 -2.24 7.27
CA ASP A 8 -0.81 -2.93 7.76
C ASP A 8 0.01 -3.46 6.57
N HIS A 9 1.21 -4.00 6.82
CA HIS A 9 2.02 -4.64 5.79
C HIS A 9 2.67 -5.95 6.21
N LEU A 10 2.91 -6.80 5.21
CA LEU A 10 3.79 -7.96 5.33
C LEU A 10 5.10 -7.67 4.59
N ASN A 11 6.23 -7.85 5.27
CA ASN A 11 7.54 -7.78 4.64
C ASN A 11 7.97 -9.16 4.12
N LEU A 12 7.62 -9.45 2.85
CA LEU A 12 7.99 -10.68 2.16
C LEU A 12 9.24 -10.50 1.28
N ALA A 13 9.81 -9.29 1.25
CA ALA A 13 11.11 -9.00 0.67
C ALA A 13 12.26 -9.51 1.55
N PHE A 14 11.97 -9.81 2.83
CA PHE A 14 12.94 -10.23 3.86
C PHE A 14 14.13 -9.27 3.96
N ASP A 15 13.83 -7.98 3.83
CA ASP A 15 14.83 -6.91 3.82
C ASP A 15 14.41 -5.78 4.77
N ASN A 16 15.36 -5.07 5.35
CA ASN A 16 15.06 -3.97 6.27
C ASN A 16 16.03 -2.80 6.02
N PRO A 17 15.54 -1.63 5.58
CA PRO A 17 16.41 -0.47 5.32
C PRO A 17 17.13 0.06 6.56
N LEU A 18 16.65 -0.29 7.76
CA LEU A 18 17.26 0.09 9.03
C LEU A 18 18.24 -0.97 9.56
N ALA A 19 18.50 -2.03 8.79
CA ALA A 19 19.51 -3.02 9.17
C ALA A 19 20.89 -2.35 9.25
N GLY A 20 21.57 -2.52 10.40
CA GLY A 20 22.88 -1.91 10.65
C GLY A 20 22.84 -0.47 11.17
N THR A 21 21.67 0.16 11.30
CA THR A 21 21.57 1.50 11.91
C THR A 21 21.58 1.44 13.44
N PRO A 22 21.98 2.54 14.14
CA PRO A 22 21.94 2.61 15.60
C PRO A 22 20.54 2.33 16.15
N GLU A 23 20.44 1.69 17.32
CA GLU A 23 19.14 1.33 17.92
C GLU A 23 18.23 2.55 18.17
N SER A 24 18.82 3.71 18.46
CA SER A 24 18.08 4.98 18.62
C SER A 24 17.32 5.41 17.35
N THR A 25 17.73 4.91 16.18
CA THR A 25 17.11 5.20 14.88
C THR A 25 16.14 4.12 14.43
N ARG A 26 15.80 3.15 15.29
CA ARG A 26 14.83 2.12 14.93
C ARG A 26 13.45 2.57 15.36
N ALA A 27 12.48 2.46 14.45
CA ALA A 27 11.09 2.73 14.76
C ALA A 27 10.65 1.86 15.96
N ARG A 28 10.13 2.51 17.01
CA ARG A 28 9.57 1.82 18.18
C ARG A 28 8.05 1.79 18.01
N GLY A 29 7.47 0.63 17.71
CA GLY A 29 6.02 0.47 17.63
C GLY A 29 5.60 -0.61 16.64
N SER A 30 4.49 -1.28 16.95
CA SER A 30 3.84 -2.28 16.10
C SER A 30 2.88 -1.68 15.07
N GLU A 31 2.70 -0.36 15.07
CA GLU A 31 1.75 0.35 14.22
C GLU A 31 2.50 1.24 13.21
N PRO A 32 2.78 0.71 12.00
CA PRO A 32 3.50 1.44 10.97
C PRO A 32 2.65 2.50 10.26
N TYR A 33 1.33 2.43 10.36
CA TYR A 33 0.38 3.36 9.74
C TYR A 33 -0.45 4.05 10.83
N ASP A 34 -0.62 5.36 10.71
CA ASP A 34 -1.27 6.19 11.73
C ASP A 34 -2.80 6.08 11.63
N ALA A 35 -3.43 5.61 12.70
CA ALA A 35 -4.87 5.34 12.75
C ALA A 35 -5.73 6.61 12.65
N ASP A 36 -5.26 7.74 13.19
CA ASP A 36 -5.99 9.01 13.14
C ASP A 36 -5.97 9.58 11.73
N TRP A 37 -4.79 9.58 11.10
CA TRP A 37 -4.65 9.96 9.70
C TRP A 37 -5.50 9.11 8.77
N ARG A 38 -5.54 7.79 9.00
CA ARG A 38 -6.37 6.88 8.22
C ARG A 38 -7.86 7.20 8.39
N ARG A 39 -8.34 7.43 9.61
CA ARG A 39 -9.74 7.78 9.87
C ARG A 39 -10.13 9.07 9.14
N ASN A 40 -9.33 10.12 9.25
CA ASN A 40 -9.59 11.39 8.56
C ASN A 40 -9.63 11.20 7.04
N ALA A 41 -8.72 10.39 6.49
CA ALA A 41 -8.71 10.08 5.07
C ALA A 41 -9.90 9.24 4.60
N GLU A 42 -10.40 8.32 5.43
CA GLU A 42 -11.63 7.56 5.17
C GLU A 42 -12.88 8.46 5.21
N GLU A 43 -12.91 9.46 6.09
CA GLU A 43 -13.97 10.47 6.13
C GLU A 43 -13.96 11.36 4.88
N GLU A 44 -12.78 11.82 4.46
CA GLU A 44 -12.62 12.59 3.23
C GLU A 44 -13.05 11.78 1.98
N ALA A 45 -12.65 10.52 1.90
CA ALA A 45 -13.08 9.63 0.81
C ALA A 45 -14.61 9.51 0.76
N ARG A 46 -15.27 9.47 1.92
CA ARG A 46 -16.74 9.44 2.02
C ARG A 46 -17.35 10.76 1.56
N ALA A 47 -16.78 11.90 1.95
CA ALA A 47 -17.26 13.23 1.55
C ALA A 47 -17.15 13.45 0.03
N GLU A 48 -16.05 13.01 -0.57
CA GLU A 48 -15.82 13.06 -2.02
C GLU A 48 -16.53 11.93 -2.78
N GLY A 49 -17.18 10.97 -2.10
CA GLY A 49 -17.81 9.82 -2.75
C GLY A 49 -16.81 8.93 -3.52
N VAL A 50 -15.54 8.92 -3.11
CA VAL A 50 -14.49 8.11 -3.71
C VAL A 50 -14.49 6.73 -3.03
N PRO A 51 -14.71 5.64 -3.77
CA PRO A 51 -14.74 4.30 -3.19
C PRO A 51 -13.33 3.85 -2.78
N VAL A 52 -13.15 3.66 -1.48
CA VAL A 52 -11.90 3.17 -0.88
C VAL A 52 -12.11 1.89 -0.09
N ARG A 53 -11.04 1.11 0.07
CA ARG A 53 -10.98 -0.06 0.97
C ARG A 53 -9.80 0.08 1.93
N GLY A 54 -9.81 -0.66 3.04
CA GLY A 54 -8.62 -0.87 3.87
C GLY A 54 -8.08 -2.29 3.66
N GLY A 55 -6.77 -2.48 3.77
CA GLY A 55 -6.19 -3.82 3.68
C GLY A 55 -4.69 -3.89 3.96
N THR A 56 -4.20 -5.13 4.09
CA THR A 56 -2.81 -5.47 4.34
C THR A 56 -2.01 -5.55 3.04
N TYR A 57 -0.91 -4.80 2.96
CA TYR A 57 -0.03 -4.76 1.78
C TYR A 57 1.17 -5.71 1.93
N ALA A 58 1.31 -6.68 1.05
CA ALA A 58 2.50 -7.52 0.97
C ALA A 58 3.58 -6.87 0.10
N TRP A 59 4.73 -6.59 0.70
CA TRP A 59 5.90 -6.11 -0.02
C TRP A 59 6.78 -7.27 -0.48
N THR A 60 7.04 -7.35 -1.79
CA THR A 60 7.98 -8.28 -2.43
C THR A 60 9.17 -7.55 -3.02
N ARG A 61 10.27 -8.27 -3.31
CA ARG A 61 11.46 -7.63 -3.92
C ARG A 61 11.29 -7.23 -5.39
N GLY A 62 10.50 -7.98 -6.16
CA GLY A 62 10.53 -7.88 -7.62
C GLY A 62 11.92 -8.23 -8.23
N PRO A 63 12.18 -7.88 -9.50
CA PRO A 63 11.27 -7.21 -10.45
C PRO A 63 10.28 -8.16 -11.13
N SER A 64 10.47 -9.48 -10.98
CA SER A 64 9.53 -10.47 -11.49
C SER A 64 8.22 -10.40 -10.72
N TYR A 65 7.08 -10.47 -11.44
CA TYR A 65 5.79 -10.65 -10.80
C TYR A 65 5.70 -11.98 -10.06
N GLU A 66 4.82 -12.02 -9.09
CA GLU A 66 4.54 -13.19 -8.27
C GLU A 66 3.92 -14.31 -9.10
N THR A 67 4.33 -15.53 -8.81
CA THR A 67 3.67 -16.74 -9.30
C THR A 67 2.30 -16.92 -8.66
N LYS A 68 1.43 -17.72 -9.29
CA LYS A 68 0.12 -18.08 -8.72
C LYS A 68 0.24 -18.77 -7.35
N ALA A 69 1.34 -19.49 -7.10
CA ALA A 69 1.57 -20.15 -5.82
C ALA A 69 1.87 -19.12 -4.72
N GLU A 70 2.73 -18.15 -5.00
CA GLU A 70 3.04 -17.04 -4.10
C GLU A 70 1.79 -16.21 -3.78
N ILE A 71 1.00 -15.82 -4.79
CA ILE A 71 -0.26 -15.08 -4.56
C ILE A 71 -1.23 -15.85 -3.64
N ARG A 72 -1.37 -17.17 -3.82
CA ARG A 72 -2.19 -17.99 -2.90
C ARG A 72 -1.63 -18.01 -1.49
N ALA A 73 -0.31 -18.12 -1.35
CA ALA A 73 0.35 -18.09 -0.06
C ALA A 73 0.15 -16.73 0.63
N PHE A 74 0.34 -15.62 -0.09
CA PHE A 74 0.21 -14.27 0.45
C PHE A 74 -1.22 -14.02 0.94
N ARG A 75 -2.22 -14.48 0.18
CA ARG A 75 -3.61 -14.42 0.62
C ARG A 75 -3.87 -15.23 1.90
N GLN A 76 -3.26 -16.41 2.05
CA GLN A 76 -3.38 -17.19 3.29
C GLN A 76 -2.66 -16.53 4.48
N LEU A 77 -1.61 -15.76 4.21
CA LEU A 77 -0.93 -14.93 5.20
C LEU A 77 -1.71 -13.64 5.53
N GLY A 78 -2.84 -13.38 4.85
CA GLY A 78 -3.71 -12.23 5.12
C GLY A 78 -3.39 -10.98 4.29
N ALA A 79 -2.64 -11.09 3.19
CA ALA A 79 -2.42 -9.98 2.27
C ALA A 79 -3.67 -9.71 1.41
N ASP A 80 -4.04 -8.43 1.28
CA ASP A 80 -5.10 -7.94 0.41
C ASP A 80 -4.56 -7.36 -0.91
N ALA A 81 -3.33 -6.84 -0.88
CA ALA A 81 -2.61 -6.34 -2.03
C ALA A 81 -1.15 -6.78 -2.00
N VAL A 82 -0.48 -6.74 -3.15
CA VAL A 82 0.95 -7.02 -3.28
C VAL A 82 1.60 -5.95 -4.16
N GLY A 83 2.85 -5.62 -3.85
CA GLY A 83 3.70 -4.88 -4.76
C GLY A 83 5.12 -4.74 -4.23
N MET A 84 5.92 -3.96 -4.95
CA MET A 84 7.38 -4.03 -4.86
C MET A 84 8.03 -2.80 -4.20
N SER A 85 7.25 -1.96 -3.51
CA SER A 85 7.71 -0.69 -2.94
C SER A 85 7.00 -0.36 -1.61
N THR A 86 7.09 0.90 -1.18
CA THR A 86 6.31 1.51 -0.10
C THR A 86 6.78 1.13 1.30
N VAL A 87 6.94 -0.16 1.59
CA VAL A 87 7.31 -0.61 2.95
C VAL A 87 8.68 -0.08 3.41
N PRO A 88 9.74 -0.03 2.58
CA PRO A 88 11.01 0.58 2.98
C PRO A 88 10.85 2.04 3.42
N GLU A 89 10.08 2.82 2.66
CA GLU A 89 9.81 4.22 2.93
C GLU A 89 8.98 4.40 4.20
N VAL A 90 7.98 3.54 4.43
CA VAL A 90 7.20 3.51 5.67
C VAL A 90 8.12 3.27 6.86
N LEU A 91 8.97 2.24 6.83
CA LEU A 91 9.89 1.93 7.93
C LEU A 91 10.85 3.09 8.20
N GLN A 92 11.36 3.74 7.16
CA GLN A 92 12.25 4.90 7.29
C GLN A 92 11.53 6.16 7.80
N ALA A 93 10.28 6.40 7.41
CA ALA A 93 9.50 7.51 7.93
C ALA A 93 9.17 7.32 9.42
N ARG A 94 8.82 6.10 9.81
CA ARG A 94 8.53 5.75 11.22
C ARG A 94 9.76 5.82 12.11
N SER A 95 10.95 5.47 11.61
CA SER A 95 12.18 5.68 12.39
C SER A 95 12.51 7.15 12.64
N LEU A 96 12.03 8.04 11.78
CA LEU A 96 12.15 9.49 11.95
C LEU A 96 11.00 10.08 12.79
N GLY A 97 10.12 9.25 13.34
CA GLY A 97 8.98 9.70 14.16
C GLY A 97 7.83 10.32 13.36
N MET A 98 7.78 10.13 12.04
CA MET A 98 6.72 10.68 11.20
C MET A 98 5.44 9.84 11.31
N SER A 99 4.28 10.49 11.29
CA SER A 99 3.00 9.80 11.00
C SER A 99 2.95 9.42 9.53
N VAL A 100 2.37 8.25 9.24
CA VAL A 100 2.36 7.67 7.89
C VAL A 100 0.95 7.23 7.53
N LEU A 101 0.46 7.70 6.39
CA LEU A 101 -0.74 7.20 5.73
C LEU A 101 -0.31 6.51 4.42
N GLY A 102 -0.64 5.22 4.28
CA GLY A 102 -0.38 4.47 3.05
C GLY A 102 -1.62 4.41 2.16
N LEU A 103 -1.44 4.61 0.85
CA LEU A 103 -2.49 4.48 -0.15
C LEU A 103 -1.95 3.74 -1.37
N SER A 104 -2.69 2.73 -1.83
CA SER A 104 -2.34 1.95 -3.01
C SER A 104 -3.48 1.97 -4.03
N THR A 105 -3.13 2.04 -5.30
CA THR A 105 -4.06 1.85 -6.40
C THR A 105 -4.06 0.40 -6.81
N ILE A 106 -5.16 -0.31 -6.58
CA ILE A 106 -5.34 -1.69 -7.06
C ILE A 106 -5.62 -1.65 -8.55
N THR A 107 -4.56 -1.83 -9.33
CA THR A 107 -4.56 -1.74 -10.79
C THR A 107 -5.10 -3.01 -11.45
N ASN A 108 -4.87 -4.17 -10.85
CA ASN A 108 -5.23 -5.46 -11.42
C ASN A 108 -5.48 -6.50 -10.32
N PRO A 109 -6.29 -7.54 -10.60
CA PRO A 109 -6.27 -8.77 -9.80
C PRO A 109 -4.86 -9.38 -9.85
N ALA A 110 -4.38 -9.90 -8.71
CA ALA A 110 -3.08 -10.56 -8.64
C ALA A 110 -3.02 -11.83 -9.54
N ALA A 111 -1.81 -12.30 -9.84
CA ALA A 111 -1.59 -13.43 -10.75
C ALA A 111 -2.47 -14.64 -10.42
N GLY A 112 -3.25 -15.10 -11.40
CA GLY A 112 -4.16 -16.25 -11.25
C GLY A 112 -5.58 -15.90 -10.76
N LEU A 113 -5.88 -14.61 -10.52
CA LEU A 113 -7.25 -14.12 -10.29
C LEU A 113 -7.90 -13.58 -11.57
N SER A 114 -7.13 -13.36 -12.64
CA SER A 114 -7.60 -13.02 -13.99
C SER A 114 -7.25 -14.13 -15.00
N ALA A 115 -7.98 -14.18 -16.12
CA ALA A 115 -7.84 -15.23 -17.14
C ALA A 115 -6.61 -15.02 -18.07
N GLY A 116 -5.90 -13.89 -17.97
CA GLY A 116 -4.80 -13.50 -18.85
C GLY A 116 -3.47 -13.24 -18.12
N PRO A 117 -2.36 -13.09 -18.87
CA PRO A 117 -1.09 -12.66 -18.31
C PRO A 117 -1.20 -11.22 -17.77
N LEU A 118 -0.48 -10.92 -16.68
CA LEU A 118 -0.36 -9.56 -16.17
C LEU A 118 0.42 -8.71 -17.18
N SER A 119 -0.16 -7.61 -17.66
CA SER A 119 0.53 -6.67 -18.55
C SER A 119 0.82 -5.35 -17.84
N HIS A 120 1.99 -4.77 -18.11
CA HIS A 120 2.35 -3.45 -17.57
C HIS A 120 1.44 -2.34 -18.13
N GLU A 121 0.93 -2.52 -19.35
CA GLU A 121 0.02 -1.58 -20.01
C GLU A 121 -1.33 -1.49 -19.29
N GLU A 122 -1.91 -2.62 -18.87
CA GLU A 122 -3.17 -2.67 -18.10
C GLU A 122 -3.04 -1.93 -16.75
N VAL A 123 -1.85 -1.98 -16.15
CA VAL A 123 -1.53 -1.26 -14.91
C VAL A 123 -1.58 0.24 -15.15
N LEU A 124 -0.96 0.73 -16.22
CA LEU A 124 -0.94 2.15 -16.59
C LEU A 124 -2.33 2.68 -16.94
N GLU A 125 -3.09 1.96 -17.77
CA GLU A 125 -4.46 2.35 -18.11
C GLU A 125 -5.36 2.48 -16.88
N THR A 126 -5.22 1.55 -15.94
CA THR A 126 -6.01 1.58 -14.72
C THR A 126 -5.59 2.75 -13.81
N GLY A 127 -4.30 3.08 -13.80
CA GLY A 127 -3.77 4.28 -13.14
C GLY A 127 -4.38 5.57 -13.70
N GLU A 128 -4.56 5.67 -15.02
CA GLU A 128 -5.20 6.83 -15.64
C GLU A 128 -6.69 6.93 -15.26
N ARG A 129 -7.41 5.81 -15.19
CA ARG A 129 -8.85 5.82 -14.83
C ARG A 129 -9.12 6.32 -13.41
N VAL A 130 -8.22 6.03 -12.46
CA VAL A 130 -8.38 6.42 -11.05
C VAL A 130 -7.69 7.73 -10.70
N ARG A 131 -7.03 8.38 -11.67
CA ARG A 131 -6.21 9.57 -11.47
C ARG A 131 -6.99 10.72 -10.86
N ASP A 132 -8.19 11.01 -11.36
CA ASP A 132 -8.97 12.16 -10.91
C ASP A 132 -9.54 11.94 -9.50
N ASP A 133 -9.99 10.72 -9.19
CA ASP A 133 -10.44 10.34 -7.85
C ASP A 133 -9.29 10.38 -6.83
N LEU A 134 -8.13 9.81 -7.19
CA LEU A 134 -6.92 9.87 -6.37
C LEU A 134 -6.52 11.32 -6.09
N LYS A 135 -6.52 12.17 -7.11
CA LYS A 135 -6.16 13.58 -7.00
C LYS A 135 -7.11 14.35 -6.10
N ARG A 136 -8.42 14.10 -6.19
CA ARG A 136 -9.43 14.71 -5.31
C ARG A 136 -9.20 14.28 -3.87
N LEU A 137 -9.10 12.97 -3.64
CA LEU A 137 -8.89 12.41 -2.31
C LEU A 137 -7.61 12.95 -1.64
N VAL A 138 -6.47 12.91 -2.32
CA VAL A 138 -5.20 13.40 -1.76
C VAL A 138 -5.27 14.90 -1.44
N ARG A 139 -5.91 15.70 -2.29
CA ARG A 139 -6.09 17.14 -2.01
C ARG A 139 -6.98 17.40 -0.82
N GLY A 140 -8.03 16.61 -0.65
CA GLY A 140 -8.90 16.66 0.51
C GLY A 140 -8.13 16.38 1.80
N ILE A 141 -7.43 15.24 1.84
CA ILE A 141 -6.63 14.80 2.99
C ILE A 141 -5.64 15.89 3.44
N VAL A 142 -4.90 16.46 2.48
CA VAL A 142 -3.86 17.47 2.77
C VAL A 142 -4.45 18.82 3.23
N ARG A 143 -5.72 19.12 2.93
CA ARG A 143 -6.36 20.37 3.39
C ARG A 143 -6.83 20.30 4.84
N GLU A 144 -7.23 19.11 5.29
CA GLU A 144 -7.76 18.84 6.63
C GLU A 144 -6.66 18.49 7.65
N THR A 145 -5.39 18.51 7.24
CA THR A 145 -4.22 18.26 8.10
C THR A 145 -3.49 19.55 8.42
#